data_AF-B6VZF0-F1
#
_entry.id   AF-B6VZF0-F1
#
_cell.length_a   1.000
_cell.length_b   1.000
_cell.length_c   1.000
_cell.angle_alpha   90.00
_cell.angle_beta   90.00
_cell.angle_gamma   90.00
#
_symmetry.space_group_name_H-M   'P 1'
#
loop_
_entity.id
_entity.type
_entity.pdbx_description
1 polymer ?
#
loop_
_entity_poly.entity_id
_entity_poly.type
_entity_poly.pdbx_seq_one_letter_code
_entity_poly.pdbx_strand_id
1 'polypeptide(L)' 'MYQTYDYKTQVLAASIRNTLHILQCAEVGADVVTCPLSAIKGLLNHPLTDIGLEKFLADYKKVNG' A
#
# COMPACT_ATOMS: atom_id res chain seq x y z
N MET A 1 -10.93 -15.37 -15.77
CA MET A 1 -10.40 -15.65 -17.12
C MET A 1 -8.96 -16.17 -17.02
N TYR A 2 -7.97 -15.35 -16.66
CA TYR A 2 -6.57 -15.80 -16.55
C TYR A 2 -6.38 -16.93 -15.52
N GLN A 3 -6.86 -16.73 -14.29
CA GLN A 3 -6.87 -17.77 -13.26
C GLN A 3 -7.72 -18.99 -13.64
N THR A 4 -8.88 -18.77 -14.25
CA THR A 4 -9.84 -19.82 -14.64
C THR A 4 -9.27 -20.79 -15.67
N TYR A 5 -8.47 -20.30 -16.62
CA TYR A 5 -7.89 -21.09 -17.70
C TYR A 5 -6.40 -21.42 -17.50
N ASP A 6 -5.86 -21.18 -16.30
CA ASP A 6 -4.44 -21.35 -15.94
C ASP A 6 -3.45 -20.73 -16.95
N TYR A 7 -3.79 -19.55 -17.47
CA TYR A 7 -2.85 -18.80 -18.31
C TYR A 7 -1.66 -18.31 -17.48
N LYS A 8 -0.44 -18.50 -17.99
CA LYS A 8 0.81 -18.03 -17.33
C LYS A 8 1.09 -16.53 -17.52
N THR A 9 0.31 -15.87 -18.36
CA THR A 9 0.43 -14.43 -18.59
C THR A 9 0.08 -13.66 -17.32
N GLN A 10 0.93 -12.72 -16.94
CA GLN A 10 0.70 -11.85 -15.79
C GLN A 10 -0.16 -10.64 -16.16
N VAL A 11 -1.14 -10.33 -15.32
CA VAL A 11 -1.99 -9.15 -15.44
C VAL A 11 -1.27 -7.94 -14.85
N LEU A 12 -0.85 -7.02 -15.72
CA LEU A 12 -0.26 -5.74 -15.34
C LEU A 12 -1.35 -4.64 -15.36
N ALA A 13 -1.79 -4.23 -14.16
CA ALA A 13 -2.73 -3.13 -13.99
C ALA A 13 -2.02 -1.78 -14.16
N ALA A 14 -2.46 -1.00 -15.15
CA ALA A 14 -1.89 0.30 -15.49
C ALA A 14 -2.89 1.45 -15.32
N SER A 15 -2.43 2.69 -15.51
CA SER A 15 -3.25 3.91 -15.34
C SER A 15 -3.80 4.10 -13.91
N ILE A 16 -3.09 3.57 -12.92
CA ILE A 16 -3.39 3.75 -11.50
C ILE A 16 -3.18 5.21 -11.10
N ARG A 17 -4.16 5.82 -10.42
CA ARG A 17 -4.16 7.27 -10.11
C ARG A 17 -4.03 7.59 -8.63
N ASN A 18 -4.34 6.65 -7.74
CA ASN A 18 -4.37 6.85 -6.30
C ASN A 18 -4.14 5.52 -5.56
N THR A 19 -3.95 5.61 -4.25
CA THR A 19 -3.75 4.46 -3.35
C THR A 19 -4.89 3.46 -3.40
N LEU A 20 -6.15 3.93 -3.54
CA LEU A 20 -7.33 3.08 -3.55
C LEU A 20 -7.35 2.14 -4.77
N HIS A 21 -6.93 2.61 -5.94
CA HIS A 21 -6.81 1.76 -7.13
C HIS A 21 -5.82 0.62 -6.90
N ILE A 22 -4.70 0.87 -6.18
CA ILE A 22 -3.72 -0.18 -5.86
C ILE A 22 -4.37 -1.24 -4.96
N LEU A 23 -5.14 -0.80 -3.95
CA LEU A 23 -5.85 -1.71 -3.04
C LEU A 23 -6.84 -2.60 -3.81
N GLN A 24 -7.65 -2.00 -4.69
CA GLN A 24 -8.60 -2.74 -5.53
C GLN A 24 -7.91 -3.74 -6.47
N CYS A 25 -6.77 -3.37 -7.07
CA CYS A 25 -5.99 -4.29 -7.88
C CYS A 25 -5.47 -5.49 -7.07
N ALA A 26 -5.02 -5.26 -5.85
CA ALA A 26 -4.57 -6.32 -4.95
C ALA A 26 -5.74 -7.24 -4.53
N GLU A 27 -6.90 -6.68 -4.20
CA GLU A 27 -8.11 -7.43 -3.83
C GLU A 27 -8.62 -8.35 -4.96
N VAL A 28 -8.56 -7.86 -6.21
CA VAL A 28 -8.96 -8.63 -7.39
C VAL A 28 -7.88 -9.65 -7.81
N GLY A 29 -6.67 -9.55 -7.26
CA GLY A 29 -5.55 -10.46 -7.55
C GLY A 29 -4.83 -10.16 -8.85
N ALA A 30 -4.63 -8.87 -9.18
CA ALA A 30 -3.71 -8.48 -10.25
C ALA A 30 -2.26 -8.83 -9.88
N ASP A 31 -1.50 -9.37 -10.83
CA ASP A 31 -0.13 -9.84 -10.58
C ASP A 31 0.86 -8.68 -10.40
N VAL A 32 0.69 -7.61 -11.18
CA VAL A 32 1.59 -6.44 -11.20
C VAL A 32 0.78 -5.15 -11.31
N VAL A 33 1.25 -4.07 -10.67
CA VAL A 33 0.72 -2.71 -10.85
C VAL A 33 1.82 -1.77 -11.32
N THR A 34 1.51 -0.89 -12.26
CA THR A 34 2.35 0.26 -12.63
C THR A 34 1.63 1.56 -12.29
N CYS A 35 2.28 2.41 -11.50
CA CYS A 35 1.64 3.58 -10.93
C CYS A 35 2.64 4.72 -10.66
N PRO A 36 2.17 5.98 -10.55
CA PRO A 36 3.00 7.10 -10.11
C PRO A 36 3.53 6.90 -8.69
N LEU A 37 4.71 7.46 -8.40
CA LEU A 37 5.34 7.40 -7.08
C LEU A 37 4.43 7.92 -5.95
N SER A 38 3.58 8.90 -6.21
CA SER A 38 2.65 9.45 -5.23
C SER A 38 1.64 8.41 -4.72
N ALA A 39 1.14 7.53 -5.59
CA ALA A 39 0.21 6.47 -5.20
C ALA A 39 0.91 5.43 -4.31
N ILE A 40 2.17 5.08 -4.62
CA ILE A 40 2.98 4.17 -3.81
C ILE A 40 3.26 4.77 -2.42
N LYS A 41 3.70 6.03 -2.36
CA LYS A 41 3.96 6.72 -1.09
C LYS A 41 2.70 6.82 -0.23
N GLY A 42 1.53 6.96 -0.86
CA GLY A 42 0.26 6.94 -0.16
C GLY A 42 -0.03 5.64 0.61
N LEU A 43 0.53 4.50 0.21
CA LEU A 43 0.39 3.22 0.93
C LEU A 43 1.14 3.19 2.26
N LEU A 44 2.19 4.01 2.39
CA LEU A 44 3.07 4.02 3.56
C LEU A 44 2.59 4.97 4.66
N ASN A 45 1.61 5.83 4.37
CA ASN A 45 1.19 6.90 5.25
C ASN A 45 -0.18 6.59 5.88
N HIS A 46 -0.24 6.59 7.20
CA HIS A 46 -1.50 6.46 7.94
C HIS A 46 -1.46 7.30 9.23
N PRO A 47 -2.49 8.12 9.53
CA PRO A 47 -2.45 9.06 10.66
C PRO A 47 -2.27 8.38 12.02
N LEU A 48 -2.80 7.16 12.20
CA LEU A 48 -2.59 6.43 13.45
C LEU A 48 -1.15 5.93 13.63
N THR A 49 -0.41 5.73 12.53
CA THR A 49 1.01 5.36 12.59
C THR A 49 1.82 6.53 13.13
N ASP A 50 1.59 7.74 12.62
CA ASP A 50 2.27 8.96 13.06
C ASP A 50 1.94 9.26 14.54
N ILE A 51 0.66 9.24 14.91
CA ILE A 51 0.21 9.42 16.30
C ILE A 51 0.82 8.36 17.22
N GLY A 52 0.90 7.11 16.75
CA GLY A 52 1.52 6.03 17.50
C GLY A 52 3.00 6.29 17.76
N LEU A 53 3.75 6.66 16.72
CA LEU A 53 5.18 6.95 16.82
C LEU A 53 5.48 8.12 17.76
N GLU A 54 4.69 9.19 17.68
CA GLU A 54 4.81 10.34 18.59
C GLU A 54 4.61 9.94 20.05
N LYS A 55 3.58 9.14 20.34
CA LYS A 55 3.33 8.63 21.69
C LYS A 55 4.46 7.75 22.19
N PHE A 56 4.96 6.83 21.35
CA PHE A 56 6.09 5.97 21.72
C PHE A 56 7.33 6.78 22.08
N LEU A 57 7.67 7.81 21.29
CA LEU A 57 8.81 8.68 21.57
C LEU A 57 8.60 9.53 22.83
N ALA A 58 7.38 10.01 23.07
CA ALA A 58 7.05 10.77 24.28
C ALA A 58 7.18 9.90 25.54
N ASP A 59 6.67 8.68 25.51
CA ASP A 59 6.73 7.78 26.67
C ASP A 59 8.16 7.30 26.93
N TYR A 60 8.95 7.04 25.89
CA TYR A 60 10.37 6.74 26.04
C TYR A 60 11.14 7.88 26.75
N LYS A 61 10.88 9.14 26.36
CA LYS A 61 11.48 10.32 26.99
C LYS A 61 11.09 10.48 28.46
N LYS A 62 9.88 10.07 28.86
CA LYS A 62 9.44 10.16 30.27
C LYS A 62 10.16 9.16 31.19
N VAL A 63 10.57 8.01 30.66
CA VAL A 63 11.21 6.95 31.46
C VAL A 63 12.73 7.10 31.52
N ASN A 64 13.35 7.62 30.45
CA ASN A 64 14.81 7.68 30.31
C ASN A 64 15.39 9.11 30.21
N GLY A 65 14.55 10.13 30.32
CA GLY A 65 14.93 11.55 30.28
C GLY A 65 15.05 12.19 31.65
#